data_AF-A0A147JY95-F1
#
_entry.id   AF-A0A147JY95-F1
#
_cell.length_a   1.000
_cell.length_b   1.000
_cell.length_c   1.000
_cell.angle_alpha   90.00
_cell.angle_beta   90.00
_cell.angle_gamma   90.00
#
_symmetry.space_group_name_H-M   'P 1'
#
loop_
_entity.id
_entity.type
_entity.pdbx_description
1 polymer ?
#
loop_
_entity_poly.entity_id
_entity_poly.type
_entity_poly.pdbx_seq_one_letter_code
_entity_poly.pdbx_strand_id
1 'polypeptide(L)' 'MKEKNVWIAISIVGIWAAVAIASIFSPDLVTGTNPDHFPIAAAVGPIFGAFASFAVAFVALVTKEK' A
#
# COMPACT_ATOMS: atom_id res chain seq x y z
N MET A 1 -11.41 -2.83 -22.08
CA MET A 1 -10.92 -1.43 -21.87
C MET A 1 -11.56 -0.69 -20.68
N LYS A 2 -12.85 -0.29 -20.70
CA LYS A 2 -13.45 0.52 -19.60
C LYS A 2 -13.55 -0.23 -18.26
N GLU A 3 -14.03 -1.46 -18.25
CA GLU A 3 -14.18 -2.25 -17.02
C GLU A 3 -12.83 -2.58 -16.36
N LYS A 4 -11.83 -2.97 -17.16
CA LYS A 4 -10.47 -3.23 -16.66
C LYS A 4 -9.90 -2.02 -15.90
N ASN A 5 -10.06 -0.82 -16.46
CA ASN A 5 -9.56 0.40 -15.84
C ASN A 5 -10.28 0.72 -14.52
N VAL A 6 -11.57 0.38 -14.40
CA VAL A 6 -12.32 0.50 -13.14
C VAL A 6 -11.74 -0.42 -12.08
N TRP A 7 -11.47 -1.69 -12.42
CA TRP A 7 -10.87 -2.63 -11.47
C TRP A 7 -9.45 -2.25 -11.04
N ILE A 8 -8.63 -1.72 -11.96
CA ILE A 8 -7.30 -1.18 -11.64
C ILE A 8 -7.43 -0.01 -10.65
N ALA A 9 -8.34 0.93 -10.91
CA ALA A 9 -8.55 2.07 -10.03
C ALA A 9 -9.01 1.65 -8.63
N ILE A 10 -9.99 0.73 -8.54
CA ILE A 10 -10.45 0.17 -7.25
C ILE A 10 -9.30 -0.50 -6.51
N SER A 11 -8.45 -1.26 -7.21
CA SER A 11 -7.31 -1.95 -6.60
C SER A 11 -6.30 -0.96 -6.01
N ILE A 12 -5.95 0.09 -6.75
CA ILE A 12 -5.02 1.13 -6.27
C ILE A 12 -5.60 1.85 -5.05
N VAL A 13 -6.88 2.23 -5.09
CA VAL A 13 -7.55 2.87 -3.95
C VAL A 13 -7.56 1.94 -2.73
N GLY A 14 -7.88 0.66 -2.92
CA GLY A 14 -7.86 -0.34 -1.86
C GLY A 14 -6.47 -0.52 -1.23
N ILE A 15 -5.41 -0.54 -2.04
CA ILE A 15 -4.02 -0.63 -1.56
C ILE A 15 -3.70 0.57 -0.66
N TRP A 16 -3.97 1.79 -1.12
CA TRP A 16 -3.61 2.98 -0.35
C TRP A 16 -4.51 3.18 0.88
N ALA A 17 -5.77 2.75 0.82
CA ALA A 17 -6.62 2.68 2.00
C ALA A 17 -6.04 1.70 3.03
N ALA A 18 -5.58 0.52 2.61
CA ALA A 18 -4.94 -0.44 3.50
C ALA A 18 -3.63 0.11 4.11
N VAL A 19 -2.79 0.78 3.31
CA VAL A 19 -1.56 1.43 3.80
C VAL A 19 -1.89 2.51 4.82
N ALA A 20 -2.89 3.35 4.56
CA ALA A 20 -3.31 4.41 5.49
C ALA A 20 -3.83 3.83 6.81
N ILE A 21 -4.71 2.83 6.74
CA ILE A 21 -5.23 2.12 7.92
C ILE A 21 -4.07 1.51 8.72
N ALA A 22 -3.18 0.76 8.06
CA ALA A 22 -2.03 0.16 8.72
C ALA A 22 -1.12 1.21 9.39
N SER A 23 -0.89 2.34 8.72
CA SER A 23 -0.03 3.42 9.23
C SER A 23 -0.62 4.12 10.46
N ILE A 24 -1.95 4.26 10.54
CA ILE A 24 -2.64 4.94 11.65
C ILE A 24 -2.82 4.02 12.85
N PHE A 25 -3.14 2.75 12.61
CA PHE A 25 -3.55 1.83 13.66
C PHE A 25 -2.44 0.86 14.11
N SER A 26 -1.28 0.84 13.44
CA SER A 26 -0.14 0.07 13.93
C SER A 26 0.45 0.68 15.20
N PRO A 27 0.95 -0.14 16.13
CA PRO A 27 1.72 0.37 17.27
C PRO A 27 3.05 0.97 16.80
N ASP A 28 3.46 2.04 17.47
CA ASP A 28 4.80 2.62 17.30
C ASP A 28 5.88 1.68 17.85
N LEU A 29 7.06 1.72 17.24
CA LEU A 29 8.24 1.14 17.87
C LEU A 29 8.66 2.02 19.03
N VAL A 30 8.87 1.37 20.17
CA VAL A 30 9.36 2.02 21.39
C VAL A 30 10.72 1.45 21.72
N THR A 31 11.73 2.31 21.86
CA THR A 31 13.10 1.90 22.17
C THR A 31 13.69 2.69 23.31
N GLY A 32 14.59 2.05 24.08
CA GLY A 32 15.38 2.69 25.14
C GLY A 32 14.69 2.72 26.51
N THR A 33 15.43 3.21 27.51
CA THR A 33 14.93 3.44 28.88
C THR A 33 14.14 4.75 28.98
N ASN A 34 14.45 5.72 28.11
CA ASN A 34 13.56 6.83 27.76
C ASN A 34 12.83 6.42 26.47
N PRO A 35 11.50 6.27 26.49
CA PRO A 35 10.77 5.75 25.35
C PRO A 35 10.71 6.78 24.21
N ASP A 36 11.55 6.58 23.20
CA ASP A 36 11.39 7.22 21.89
C ASP A 36 10.36 6.44 21.07
N HIS A 37 9.38 7.15 20.50
CA HIS A 37 8.30 6.58 19.70
C HIS A 37 8.58 6.80 18.20
N PHE A 38 8.70 5.71 17.45
CA PHE A 38 8.89 5.76 16.00
C PHE A 38 7.78 5.01 15.24
N PRO A 39 6.95 5.70 14.44
CA PRO A 39 5.85 5.09 13.70
C PRO A 39 6.35 4.35 12.45
N ILE A 40 6.92 3.15 12.65
CA ILE A 40 7.58 2.41 11.57
C ILE A 40 6.65 2.05 10.41
N ALA A 41 5.37 1.72 10.69
CA ALA A 41 4.45 1.36 9.62
C ALA A 41 4.13 2.56 8.73
N ALA A 42 4.04 3.78 9.28
CA ALA A 42 3.87 4.99 8.49
C ALA A 42 5.14 5.32 7.67
N ALA A 43 6.33 5.03 8.22
CA ALA A 43 7.60 5.26 7.53
C ALA A 43 7.83 4.28 6.37
N VAL A 44 7.49 2.99 6.54
CA VAL A 44 7.81 1.92 5.57
C VAL A 44 6.60 1.49 4.73
N GLY A 45 5.38 1.65 5.23
CA GLY A 45 4.13 1.27 4.57
C GLY A 45 3.97 1.80 3.14
N PRO A 46 4.28 3.09 2.85
CA PRO A 46 4.22 3.63 1.49
C PRO A 46 5.11 2.90 0.48
N ILE A 47 6.26 2.36 0.90
CA ILE A 47 7.16 1.59 0.03
C ILE A 47 6.45 0.31 -0.45
N PHE A 48 5.82 -0.42 0.46
CA PHE A 48 5.03 -1.60 0.11
C PHE A 48 3.77 -1.26 -0.69
N GLY A 49 3.13 -0.12 -0.40
CA GLY A 49 2.02 0.42 -1.21
C GLY A 49 2.42 0.66 -2.66
N ALA A 50 3.62 1.20 -2.89
CA ALA A 50 4.17 1.39 -4.23
C ALA A 50 4.44 0.05 -4.94
N PHE A 51 5.04 -0.94 -4.26
CA PHE A 51 5.24 -2.27 -4.83
C PHE A 51 3.93 -2.97 -5.21
N ALA A 52 2.91 -2.89 -4.34
CA ALA A 52 1.60 -3.46 -4.63
C ALA A 52 0.93 -2.76 -5.82
N SER A 53 1.02 -1.42 -5.90
CA SER A 53 0.50 -0.65 -7.03
C SER A 53 1.20 -1.02 -8.34
N PHE A 54 2.53 -1.20 -8.29
CA PHE A 54 3.31 -1.68 -9.42
C PHE A 54 2.86 -3.08 -9.86
N ALA A 55 2.64 -4.01 -8.93
CA ALA A 55 2.17 -5.36 -9.25
C ALA A 55 0.82 -5.34 -9.99
N VAL A 56 -0.13 -4.50 -9.56
CA VAL A 56 -1.42 -4.32 -10.24
C VAL A 56 -1.22 -3.80 -11.66
N ALA A 57 -0.40 -2.76 -11.84
CA ALA A 57 -0.10 -2.20 -13.15
C ALA A 57 0.60 -3.22 -14.05
N PHE A 58 1.56 -3.96 -13.51
CA PHE A 58 2.31 -4.99 -14.23
C PHE A 58 1.39 -6.10 -14.74
N VAL A 59 0.52 -6.65 -13.88
CA VAL A 59 -0.45 -7.67 -14.28
C VAL A 59 -1.37 -7.14 -15.38
N ALA A 60 -1.85 -5.90 -15.25
CA ALA A 60 -2.69 -5.26 -16.26
C ALA A 60 -1.98 -5.04 -17.62
N LEU A 61 -0.66 -4.89 -17.62
CA LEU A 61 0.15 -4.74 -18.83
C LEU A 61 0.45 -6.10 -19.50
N VAL A 62 0.68 -7.15 -18.71
CA VAL A 62 1.04 -8.49 -19.22
C VAL A 62 -0.20 -9.27 -19.68
N THR A 63 -1.37 -9.04 -19.08
CA THR A 63 -2.62 -9.67 -19.51
C THR A 63 -3.17 -9.01 -20.77
N LYS A 64 -3.02 -9.68 -21.93
CA LYS A 64 -3.76 -9.33 -23.15
C LYS A 64 -5.23 -9.77 -22.97
N GLU A 65 -6.18 -8.85 -23.17
CA GLU A 65 -7.59 -9.21 -23.31
C GLU A 65 -7.68 -10.17 -24.53
N LYS A 66 -8.17 -11.40 -24.31
CA LYS A 66 -8.48 -12.36 -25.37
C LYS A 66 -9.79 -11.99 -26.03
#